data_AF-A0A7S1J5Q9-F1
#
_entry.id   AF-A0A7S1J5Q9-F1
#
_cell.length_a   1.000
_cell.length_b   1.000
_cell.length_c   1.000
_cell.angle_alpha   90.00
_cell.angle_beta   90.00
_cell.angle_gamma   90.00
#
_symmetry.space_group_name_H-M   'P 1'
#
loop_
_entity.id
_entity.type
_entity.pdbx_description
1 polymer ?
#
loop_
_entity_poly.entity_id
_entity_poly.type
_entity_poly.pdbx_seq_one_letter_code
_entity_poly.pdbx_strand_id
1 'polypeptide(L)'
;LTHEGKGVVAMANSGPSTNTSQFYITYKSAKTLDGKHTIFGKLVGGFEVLSKMEKIRTDDNDKPVETIKLLKTEVFADPYVAAREEVDRAQRKERGEVDQEALDREKAAQEEYSKKAEWFSNPLSGFAQPQQFKAGVGKYIQQSGADSVLD
;
A
#
# COMPACT_ATOMS: atom_id res chain seq x y z
N LEU A 1 27.72 -2.13 -20.62
CA LEU A 1 28.33 -3.30 -19.94
C LEU A 1 28.13 -4.51 -20.82
N THR A 2 29.12 -5.39 -20.92
CA THR A 2 29.09 -6.63 -21.73
C THR A 2 29.49 -7.82 -20.87
N HIS A 3 29.07 -9.03 -21.23
CA HIS A 3 29.43 -10.28 -20.57
C HIS A 3 30.82 -10.74 -21.01
N GLU A 4 31.81 -9.86 -20.87
CA GLU A 4 33.19 -10.14 -21.23
C GLU A 4 33.99 -10.60 -20.01
N GLY A 5 34.63 -11.77 -20.15
CA GLY A 5 35.46 -12.36 -19.12
C GLY A 5 34.69 -13.12 -18.04
N LYS A 6 35.47 -13.56 -17.05
CA LYS A 6 35.00 -14.28 -15.87
C LYS A 6 34.57 -13.31 -14.77
N GLY A 7 33.54 -13.66 -14.02
CA GLY A 7 33.09 -12.93 -12.84
C GLY A 7 32.13 -11.77 -13.12
N VAL A 8 31.50 -11.70 -14.29
CA VAL A 8 30.41 -10.73 -14.53
C VAL A 8 29.15 -11.21 -13.81
N VAL A 9 28.47 -10.33 -13.09
CA VAL A 9 27.25 -10.64 -12.33
C VAL A 9 26.05 -10.01 -13.03
N ALA A 10 25.06 -10.84 -13.38
CA ALA A 10 23.90 -10.41 -14.14
C ALA A 10 22.61 -11.13 -13.72
N MET A 11 21.48 -10.50 -14.01
CA MET A 11 20.15 -11.04 -13.70
C MET A 11 19.75 -12.15 -14.67
N ALA A 12 19.28 -13.27 -14.12
CA ALA A 12 18.54 -14.26 -14.90
C ALA A 12 17.11 -13.77 -15.12
N ASN A 13 16.57 -14.01 -16.30
CA ASN A 13 15.22 -13.61 -16.67
C ASN A 13 14.65 -14.59 -17.72
N SER A 14 13.34 -14.52 -17.94
CA SER A 14 12.61 -15.32 -18.93
C SER A 14 12.11 -14.46 -20.10
N GLY A 15 12.70 -13.27 -20.29
CA GLY A 15 12.26 -12.28 -21.26
C GLY A 15 12.36 -10.85 -20.72
N PRO A 16 12.06 -9.84 -21.56
CA PRO A 16 12.14 -8.43 -21.19
C PRO A 16 11.35 -8.12 -19.91
N SER A 17 11.95 -7.35 -19.00
CA SER A 17 11.31 -6.88 -17.77
C SER A 17 10.82 -7.99 -16.80
N THR A 18 11.40 -9.19 -16.86
CA THR A 18 11.08 -10.31 -15.94
C THR A 18 12.17 -10.58 -14.88
N ASN A 19 12.97 -9.57 -14.56
CA ASN A 19 14.03 -9.69 -13.55
C ASN A 19 13.40 -9.82 -12.16
N THR A 20 13.83 -10.82 -11.39
CA THR A 20 13.40 -11.04 -10.00
C THR A 20 14.61 -11.09 -9.07
N SER A 21 14.88 -12.22 -8.41
CA SER A 21 16.03 -12.42 -7.52
C SER A 21 17.05 -13.42 -8.08
N GLN A 22 16.74 -14.08 -9.19
CA GLN A 22 17.66 -15.01 -9.82
C GLN A 22 18.79 -14.24 -10.53
N PHE A 23 20.02 -14.61 -10.25
CA PHE A 23 21.21 -14.03 -10.87
C PHE A 23 22.22 -15.14 -11.19
N TYR A 24 23.18 -14.82 -12.04
CA TYR A 24 24.28 -15.70 -12.37
C TYR A 24 25.61 -14.94 -12.37
N ILE A 25 26.69 -15.71 -12.30
CA ILE A 25 28.07 -15.21 -12.39
C ILE A 25 28.73 -15.93 -13.57
N THR A 26 29.35 -15.19 -14.48
CA THR A 26 29.98 -15.80 -15.67
C THR A 26 31.25 -16.56 -15.30
N TYR A 27 31.40 -17.79 -15.80
CA TYR A 27 32.69 -18.51 -15.76
C TYR A 27 33.62 -18.10 -16.92
N LYS A 28 33.04 -17.68 -18.05
CA LYS A 28 33.72 -17.23 -19.27
C LYS A 28 32.89 -16.18 -20.00
N SER A 29 33.48 -15.53 -21.01
CA SER A 29 32.76 -14.56 -21.86
C SER A 29 31.52 -15.19 -22.49
N ALA A 30 30.38 -14.48 -22.41
CA ALA A 30 29.07 -14.94 -22.87
C ALA A 30 28.36 -13.87 -23.71
N LYS A 31 28.96 -13.50 -24.85
CA LYS A 31 28.48 -12.41 -25.73
C LYS A 31 27.03 -12.58 -26.22
N THR A 32 26.52 -13.82 -26.26
CA THR A 32 25.14 -14.10 -26.67
C THR A 32 24.07 -13.57 -25.71
N LEU A 33 24.47 -13.22 -24.49
CA LEU A 33 23.63 -12.68 -23.41
C LEU A 33 23.62 -11.15 -23.37
N ASP A 34 24.49 -10.50 -24.15
CA ASP A 34 24.57 -9.04 -24.23
C ASP A 34 23.24 -8.45 -24.72
N GLY A 35 22.80 -7.37 -24.05
CA GLY A 35 21.53 -6.71 -24.35
C GLY A 35 20.26 -7.47 -23.90
N LYS A 36 20.39 -8.71 -23.40
CA LYS A 36 19.25 -9.53 -22.94
C LYS A 36 19.17 -9.64 -21.41
N HIS A 37 20.32 -9.61 -20.75
CA HIS A 37 20.43 -9.73 -19.31
C HIS A 37 21.06 -8.47 -18.71
N THR A 38 20.45 -7.98 -17.63
CA THR A 38 20.93 -6.79 -16.93
C THR A 38 22.19 -7.14 -16.13
N ILE A 39 23.33 -6.57 -16.51
CA ILE A 39 24.56 -6.65 -15.73
C ILE A 39 24.51 -5.59 -14.63
N PHE A 40 24.71 -6.00 -13.38
CA PHE A 40 24.65 -5.10 -12.22
C PHE A 40 25.90 -5.15 -11.35
N GLY A 41 26.88 -6.01 -11.67
CA GLY A 41 28.11 -6.08 -10.90
C GLY A 41 29.21 -6.91 -11.56
N LYS A 42 30.37 -6.92 -10.91
CA LYS A 42 31.52 -7.74 -11.27
C LYS A 42 32.22 -8.19 -10.00
N LEU A 43 32.69 -9.44 -9.97
CA LEU A 43 33.55 -9.93 -8.89
C LEU A 43 34.86 -9.16 -8.89
N VAL A 44 35.24 -8.70 -7.71
CA VAL A 44 36.52 -8.04 -7.45
C VAL A 44 37.54 -8.97 -6.77
N GLY A 45 37.09 -10.14 -6.31
CA GLY A 45 37.92 -11.17 -5.65
C GLY A 45 37.16 -12.50 -5.55
N GLY A 46 37.81 -13.54 -5.03
CA GLY A 46 37.21 -14.87 -4.87
C GLY A 46 37.14 -15.72 -6.14
N PHE A 47 37.97 -15.41 -7.15
CA PHE A 47 38.00 -16.13 -8.43
C PHE A 47 38.40 -17.60 -8.29
N GLU A 48 39.19 -17.93 -7.28
CA GLU A 48 39.57 -19.28 -6.90
C GLU A 48 38.36 -20.10 -6.42
N VAL A 49 37.45 -19.48 -5.65
CA VAL A 49 36.19 -20.12 -5.25
C VAL A 49 35.31 -20.35 -6.46
N LEU A 50 35.18 -19.33 -7.32
CA LEU A 50 34.43 -19.45 -8.56
C LEU A 50 35.01 -20.57 -9.46
N SER A 51 36.33 -20.71 -9.53
CA SER A 51 37.00 -21.77 -10.29
C SER A 51 36.85 -23.15 -9.65
N LYS A 52 36.66 -23.25 -8.34
CA LYS A 52 36.30 -24.51 -7.66
C LYS A 52 34.84 -24.87 -7.94
N MET A 53 33.93 -23.91 -7.88
CA MET A 53 32.51 -24.10 -8.20
C MET A 53 32.30 -24.60 -9.63
N GLU A 54 33.07 -24.07 -10.60
CA GLU A 54 33.06 -24.49 -12.00
C GLU A 54 33.41 -25.97 -12.21
N LYS A 55 34.17 -26.58 -11.30
CA LYS A 55 34.65 -27.96 -11.42
C LYS A 55 33.75 -28.99 -10.72
N ILE A 56 32.71 -28.54 -10.02
CA ILE A 56 31.79 -29.44 -9.32
C ILE A 56 30.98 -30.21 -10.36
N ARG A 57 30.87 -31.54 -10.17
CA ARG A 57 30.08 -32.40 -11.04
C ARG A 57 28.60 -32.00 -10.96
N THR A 58 27.94 -31.95 -12.11
CA THR A 58 26.50 -31.73 -12.25
C THR A 58 25.77 -33.04 -12.56
N ASP A 59 24.46 -33.04 -12.32
CA ASP A 59 23.54 -34.07 -12.82
C ASP A 59 23.03 -33.73 -14.24
N ASP A 60 22.10 -34.54 -14.75
CA ASP A 60 21.53 -34.40 -16.09
C ASP A 60 20.71 -33.10 -16.29
N ASN A 61 20.39 -32.37 -15.20
CA ASN A 61 19.66 -31.10 -15.24
C ASN A 61 20.59 -29.90 -14.94
N ASP A 62 21.90 -30.06 -15.13
CA ASP A 62 22.92 -29.06 -14.82
C ASP A 62 22.95 -28.61 -13.34
N LYS A 63 22.37 -29.40 -12.43
CA LYS A 63 22.36 -29.10 -11.00
C LYS A 63 23.61 -29.68 -10.35
N PRO A 64 24.36 -28.90 -9.55
CA PRO A 64 25.51 -29.41 -8.81
C PRO A 64 25.14 -30.58 -7.90
N VAL A 65 25.91 -31.67 -7.97
CA VAL A 65 25.75 -32.85 -7.09
C VAL A 65 25.99 -32.45 -5.64
N GLU A 66 27.03 -31.64 -5.42
CA GLU A 66 27.28 -31.01 -4.13
C GLU A 66 26.52 -29.68 -4.05
N THR A 67 25.63 -29.56 -3.07
CA THR A 67 24.80 -28.35 -2.93
C THR A 67 25.63 -27.17 -2.44
N ILE A 68 25.66 -26.10 -3.22
CA ILE A 68 26.33 -24.84 -2.88
C ILE A 68 25.28 -23.88 -2.31
N LYS A 69 25.52 -23.34 -1.11
CA LYS A 69 24.57 -22.44 -0.41
C LYS A 69 25.23 -21.11 -0.09
N LEU A 70 24.46 -20.03 -0.23
CA LEU A 70 24.79 -18.73 0.35
C LEU A 70 24.44 -18.76 1.84
N LEU A 71 25.44 -18.68 2.72
CA LEU A 71 25.24 -18.73 4.16
C LEU A 71 25.00 -17.34 4.76
N LYS A 72 25.77 -16.36 4.31
CA LYS A 72 25.72 -14.98 4.78
C LYS A 72 26.14 -14.06 3.64
N THR A 73 25.54 -12.88 3.58
CA THR A 73 25.95 -11.77 2.72
C THR A 73 26.13 -10.53 3.58
N GLU A 74 27.05 -9.65 3.19
CA GLU A 74 27.33 -8.40 3.89
C GLU A 74 27.42 -7.27 2.87
N VAL A 75 26.71 -6.18 3.14
CA VAL A 75 26.70 -4.98 2.29
C VAL A 75 27.66 -3.98 2.92
N PHE A 76 28.84 -3.83 2.29
CA PHE A 76 29.88 -2.93 2.79
C PHE A 76 29.52 -1.45 2.68
N ALA A 77 28.85 -1.08 1.59
CA ALA A 77 28.39 0.28 1.34
C ALA A 77 27.04 0.21 0.63
N ASP A 78 26.03 0.82 1.22
CA ASP A 78 24.71 0.97 0.61
C ASP A 78 24.58 2.41 0.06
N PRO A 79 24.68 2.62 -1.26
CA PRO A 79 24.57 3.95 -1.84
C PRO A 79 23.12 4.48 -1.87
N TYR A 80 22.14 3.67 -1.50
CA TYR A 80 20.71 3.99 -1.61
C TYR A 80 20.05 4.30 -0.27
N VAL A 81 20.79 4.46 0.82
CA VAL A 81 20.21 4.76 2.16
C VAL A 81 19.31 6.00 2.10
N ALA A 82 19.82 7.11 1.58
CA ALA A 82 19.04 8.36 1.48
C ALA A 82 17.81 8.20 0.58
N ALA A 83 17.95 7.51 -0.56
CA ALA A 83 16.85 7.27 -1.48
C ALA A 83 15.76 6.39 -0.85
N ARG A 84 16.14 5.38 -0.05
CA ARG A 84 15.18 4.55 0.67
C ARG A 84 14.40 5.35 1.70
N GLU A 85 15.07 6.20 2.47
CA GLU A 85 14.40 7.07 3.43
C GLU A 85 13.42 8.03 2.76
N GLU A 86 13.76 8.57 1.58
CA GLU A 86 12.87 9.42 0.80
C GLU A 86 11.62 8.67 0.33
N VAL A 87 11.79 7.48 -0.21
CA VAL A 87 10.68 6.61 -0.64
C VAL A 87 9.80 6.22 0.56
N ASP A 88 10.40 5.85 1.69
CA ASP A 88 9.67 5.49 2.91
C ASP A 88 8.88 6.69 3.46
N ARG A 89 9.47 7.89 3.42
CA ARG A 89 8.78 9.13 3.81
C ARG A 89 7.61 9.44 2.88
N ALA A 90 7.79 9.26 1.57
CA ALA A 90 6.72 9.47 0.59
C ALA A 90 5.57 8.48 0.81
N GLN A 91 5.87 7.18 0.92
CA GLN A 91 4.87 6.14 1.16
C GLN A 91 4.10 6.33 2.47
N ARG A 92 4.78 6.80 3.53
CA ARG A 92 4.12 7.11 4.81
C ARG A 92 3.18 8.31 4.70
N LYS A 93 3.57 9.35 3.96
CA LYS A 93 2.69 10.51 3.70
C LYS A 93 1.48 10.10 2.88
N GLU A 94 1.68 9.38 1.77
CA GLU A 94 0.59 8.90 0.93
C GLU A 94 -0.39 8.02 1.73
N ARG A 95 0.11 7.08 2.54
CA ARG A 95 -0.75 6.26 3.40
C ARG A 95 -1.52 7.10 4.44
N GLY A 96 -0.86 8.06 5.09
CA GLY A 96 -1.49 8.94 6.07
C GLY A 96 -2.54 9.87 5.46
N GLU A 97 -2.31 10.36 4.24
CA GLU A 97 -3.28 11.18 3.50
C GLU A 97 -4.52 10.37 3.12
N VAL A 98 -4.35 9.12 2.68
CA VAL A 98 -5.48 8.20 2.40
C VAL A 98 -6.30 7.92 3.67
N ASP A 99 -5.63 7.66 4.79
CA ASP A 99 -6.30 7.42 6.08
C ASP A 99 -7.06 8.66 6.56
N GLN A 100 -6.48 9.86 6.40
CA GLN A 100 -7.13 11.13 6.77
C GLN A 100 -8.33 11.44 5.87
N GLU A 101 -8.25 11.23 4.56
CA GLU A 101 -9.37 11.43 3.64
C GLU A 101 -10.55 10.49 3.97
N ALA A 102 -10.26 9.24 4.37
CA ALA A 102 -11.29 8.30 4.81
C ALA A 102 -12.02 8.79 6.08
N LEU A 103 -11.27 9.29 7.07
CA LEU A 103 -11.85 9.86 8.29
C LEU A 103 -12.67 11.12 8.02
N ASP A 104 -12.19 12.00 7.15
CA ASP A 104 -12.90 13.24 6.80
C ASP A 104 -14.19 12.94 6.03
N ARG A 105 -14.18 11.92 5.15
CA ARG A 105 -15.39 11.43 4.45
C ARG A 105 -16.41 10.84 5.41
N GLU A 106 -15.98 10.08 6.41
CA GLU A 106 -16.86 9.51 7.44
C GLU A 106 -17.48 10.59 8.33
N LYS A 107 -16.69 11.58 8.76
CA LYS A 107 -17.19 12.75 9.51
C LYS A 107 -18.18 13.57 8.69
N ALA A 108 -17.89 13.84 7.42
CA ALA A 108 -18.80 14.57 6.54
C ALA A 108 -20.15 13.84 6.39
N ALA A 109 -20.11 12.51 6.24
CA ALA A 109 -21.33 11.69 6.18
C ALA A 109 -22.11 11.72 7.52
N GLN A 110 -21.43 11.69 8.66
CA GLN A 110 -22.06 11.84 9.98
C GLN A 110 -22.67 13.23 10.19
N GLU A 111 -21.98 14.29 9.79
CA GLU A 111 -22.48 15.67 9.87
C GLU A 111 -23.70 15.89 8.98
N GLU A 112 -23.69 15.34 7.76
CA GLU A 112 -24.85 15.38 6.86
C GLU A 112 -26.04 14.62 7.46
N TYR A 113 -25.78 13.44 8.03
CA TYR A 113 -26.79 12.66 8.75
C TYR A 113 -27.34 13.41 9.97
N SER A 114 -26.49 14.05 10.77
CA SER A 114 -26.90 14.86 11.93
C SER A 114 -27.77 16.03 11.52
N LYS A 115 -27.34 16.83 10.51
CA LYS A 115 -28.12 17.96 9.99
C LYS A 115 -29.49 17.51 9.44
N LYS A 116 -29.52 16.36 8.77
CA LYS A 116 -30.78 15.77 8.28
C LYS A 116 -31.67 15.32 9.44
N ALA A 117 -31.11 14.67 10.46
CA ALA A 117 -31.85 14.28 11.66
C ALA A 117 -32.38 15.49 12.44
N GLU A 118 -31.58 16.55 12.59
CA GLU A 118 -31.97 17.84 13.19
C GLU A 118 -33.12 18.50 12.42
N TRP A 119 -33.09 18.48 11.08
CA TRP A 119 -34.18 18.96 10.22
C TRP A 119 -35.50 18.20 10.43
N PHE A 120 -35.46 16.88 10.61
CA PHE A 120 -36.66 16.07 10.87
C PHE A 120 -37.15 16.12 12.31
N SER A 121 -36.30 16.48 13.28
CA SER A 121 -36.65 16.47 14.70
C SER A 121 -37.36 17.74 15.18
N ASN A 122 -37.46 18.80 14.38
CA ASN A 122 -38.09 20.06 14.80
C ASN A 122 -39.07 20.64 13.77
N PRO A 123 -40.29 20.09 13.62
CA PRO A 123 -41.26 20.54 12.62
C PRO A 123 -42.06 21.81 13.01
N LEU A 124 -41.62 22.62 13.99
CA LEU A 124 -42.45 23.67 14.60
C LEU A 124 -41.84 25.09 14.63
N SER A 125 -41.07 25.50 13.61
CA SER A 125 -40.59 26.89 13.50
C SER A 125 -40.90 27.60 12.18
N GLY A 126 -41.77 27.04 11.31
CA GLY A 126 -42.00 27.58 9.97
C GLY A 126 -43.45 27.72 9.49
N PHE A 127 -44.45 27.28 10.26
CA PHE A 127 -45.85 27.44 9.87
C PHE A 127 -46.47 28.66 10.57
N ALA A 128 -46.80 29.66 9.76
CA ALA A 128 -47.78 30.69 10.08
C ALA A 128 -49.01 30.05 10.72
N GLN A 129 -49.49 30.65 11.81
CA GLN A 129 -50.76 30.24 12.42
C GLN A 129 -51.89 30.33 11.38
N PRO A 130 -52.75 29.31 11.24
CA PRO A 130 -53.92 29.43 10.39
C PRO A 130 -54.85 30.52 10.93
N GLN A 131 -55.34 31.39 10.03
CA GLN A 131 -56.33 32.41 10.34
C GLN A 131 -57.56 31.79 11.01
N GLN A 132 -57.83 32.22 12.24
CA GLN A 132 -58.96 31.76 13.03
C GLN A 132 -60.21 32.54 12.63
N PHE A 133 -61.00 32.03 11.68
CA PHE A 133 -62.35 32.54 11.46
C PHE A 133 -63.29 32.02 12.57
N LYS A 134 -63.73 32.90 13.46
CA LYS A 134 -64.91 32.65 14.30
C LYS A 134 -66.15 33.17 13.60
N ALA A 135 -66.99 32.26 13.12
CA ALA A 135 -68.42 32.51 12.99
C ALA A 135 -69.04 32.35 14.39
N GLY A 136 -69.51 33.45 14.96
CA GLY A 136 -70.36 33.42 16.14
C GLY A 136 -71.81 33.21 15.75
N VAL A 137 -72.36 32.05 16.10
CA VAL A 137 -73.67 31.94 16.77
C VAL A 137 -73.55 30.84 17.84
N GLY A 138 -73.79 31.19 19.11
CA GLY A 138 -74.43 30.28 20.06
C GLY A 138 -73.58 29.57 21.13
N LYS A 139 -73.53 30.19 22.31
CA LYS A 139 -74.14 29.74 23.58
C LYS A 139 -73.75 28.39 24.25
N TYR A 140 -73.41 28.53 25.54
CA TYR A 140 -73.48 27.61 26.71
C TYR A 140 -72.17 26.96 27.22
N ILE A 141 -71.60 27.51 28.30
CA ILE A 141 -71.65 26.97 29.69
C ILE A 141 -71.58 25.41 29.76
N GLN A 142 -70.66 24.69 30.44
CA GLN A 142 -70.21 24.75 31.84
C GLN A 142 -69.11 23.68 32.07
N GLN A 143 -68.06 23.98 32.85
CA GLN A 143 -67.71 23.42 34.18
C GLN A 143 -66.88 22.13 34.26
N SER A 144 -65.77 22.30 35.01
CA SER A 144 -65.21 21.44 36.07
C SER A 144 -64.71 20.02 35.77
N GLY A 145 -63.46 19.77 36.15
CA GLY A 145 -62.99 18.43 36.46
C GLY A 145 -61.48 18.21 36.31
N ALA A 146 -60.64 19.04 36.94
CA ALA A 146 -59.35 18.56 37.43
C ALA A 146 -59.59 18.08 38.87
N ASP A 147 -59.04 16.93 39.25
CA ASP A 147 -58.13 16.87 40.41
C ASP A 147 -57.71 15.43 40.78
N SER A 148 -56.39 15.26 40.88
CA SER A 148 -55.63 14.53 41.91
C SER A 148 -54.17 14.55 41.43
N VAL A 149 -53.37 15.57 41.77
CA VAL A 149 -52.68 15.79 43.06
C VAL A 149 -51.90 14.54 43.50
N LEU A 150 -50.57 14.66 43.46
CA LEU A 150 -49.60 13.88 44.22
C LEU A 150 -49.57 14.42 45.65
N ASP A 151 -49.66 13.51 46.62
CA ASP A 151 -48.73 13.41 47.76
C ASP A 151 -48.45 11.91 47.98
#